data_AF-A0A6H1NJX9-F1
#
_entry.id   AF-A0A6H1NJX9-F1
#
_cell.length_a   1.000
_cell.length_b   1.000
_cell.length_c   1.000
_cell.angle_alpha   90.00
_cell.angle_beta   90.00
_cell.angle_gamma   90.00
#
_symmetry.space_group_name_H-M   'P 1'
#
loop_
_entity.id
_entity.type
_entity.pdbx_description
1 polymer ?
#
loop_
_entity_poly.entity_id
_entity_poly.type
_entity_poly.pdbx_seq_one_letter_code
_entity_poly.pdbx_strand_id
1 'polypeptide(L)'
;MSRRPLTARGGVRAAGAAVFACLALMTGVLFARTQTDTGPRGGTVSADRPSAPSTVGAGGAALPSASARASASASASPRPSASPNALPSATVRASKSPTVKKPPAAGPGERTMTLVNRLDQTIWPAIAADPVHPVKATGWVLPPGGSLSFTIPDHWDVRVWARTGCDFDAAGNGHCLTGDCGHFQCGRTWGEFPSTLAEFNLNAWTGMDFYDVSLVEGNNLPMWINSSGGTSHDKIDANGCSAAGCTRDANATCPAKLQRIRDGHVVACLSACLVFKTDQTCCTGPNAARPQCVPSSWPVNSAAVFKKAEPFAYSYVNDDETSVLTCSGECDYRITWGAST
;
A
#
# COMPACT_ATOMS: atom_id res chain seq x y z
N MET A 1 -8.93 -75.60 -2.71
CA MET A 1 -7.91 -75.35 -3.76
C MET A 1 -8.07 -73.90 -4.20
N SER A 2 -7.10 -73.00 -4.25
CA SER A 2 -5.67 -73.05 -4.02
C SER A 2 -5.18 -71.66 -3.57
N ARG A 3 -3.94 -71.63 -3.11
CA ARG A 3 -3.19 -70.64 -2.34
C ARG A 3 -2.91 -69.30 -3.06
N ARG A 4 -2.57 -68.29 -2.24
CA ARG A 4 -1.92 -66.99 -2.58
C ARG A 4 -0.56 -67.20 -3.31
N PRO A 5 0.10 -66.14 -3.83
CA PRO A 5 0.99 -65.32 -2.98
C PRO A 5 1.01 -63.79 -3.25
N LEU A 6 1.60 -63.09 -2.27
CA LEU A 6 1.89 -61.66 -2.17
C LEU A 6 2.87 -61.16 -3.24
N THR A 7 2.83 -59.85 -3.53
CA THR A 7 4.05 -59.02 -3.57
C THR A 7 3.77 -57.59 -3.09
N ALA A 8 4.59 -57.17 -2.14
CA ALA A 8 4.63 -55.83 -1.56
C ALA A 8 5.48 -54.90 -2.44
N ARG A 9 5.10 -53.61 -2.53
CA ARG A 9 6.06 -52.52 -2.73
C ARG A 9 5.61 -51.31 -1.92
N GLY A 10 6.43 -50.96 -0.94
CA GLY A 10 6.32 -49.73 -0.17
C GLY A 10 6.64 -48.52 -1.04
N GLY A 11 5.98 -47.42 -0.72
CA GLY A 11 6.31 -46.09 -1.22
C GLY A 11 6.09 -45.11 -0.07
N VAL A 12 7.16 -44.83 0.66
CA VAL A 12 7.21 -43.72 1.61
C VAL A 12 7.01 -42.44 0.79
N ARG A 13 5.85 -41.78 0.97
CA ARG A 13 5.65 -40.42 0.44
C ARG A 13 6.44 -39.46 1.33
N ALA A 14 7.63 -39.10 0.89
CA ALA A 14 8.35 -37.96 1.43
C ALA A 14 7.56 -36.69 1.11
N ALA A 15 7.04 -36.03 2.14
CA ALA A 15 6.54 -34.67 2.04
C ALA A 15 7.76 -33.75 1.86
N GLY A 16 8.05 -33.37 0.63
CA GLY A 16 9.02 -32.31 0.33
C GLY A 16 8.37 -30.97 0.60
N ALA A 17 8.71 -30.34 1.73
CA ALA A 17 8.43 -28.93 1.94
C ALA A 17 9.31 -28.11 1.00
N ALA A 18 8.70 -27.47 0.00
CA ALA A 18 9.37 -26.53 -0.89
C ALA A 18 9.69 -25.26 -0.12
N VAL A 19 10.98 -24.96 0.06
CA VAL A 19 11.45 -23.70 0.61
C VAL A 19 11.52 -22.70 -0.55
N PHE A 20 10.50 -21.85 -0.70
CA PHE A 20 10.56 -20.70 -1.57
C PHE A 20 11.29 -19.56 -0.83
N ALA A 21 12.49 -19.24 -1.29
CA ALA A 21 13.19 -18.02 -0.91
C ALA A 21 12.81 -16.93 -1.92
N CYS A 22 11.89 -16.05 -1.54
CA CYS A 22 11.59 -14.85 -2.30
C CYS A 22 12.73 -13.85 -2.04
N LEU A 23 13.64 -13.70 -3.01
CA LEU A 23 14.70 -12.70 -2.96
C LEU A 23 14.09 -11.32 -3.19
N ALA A 24 13.68 -10.66 -2.10
CA ALA A 24 13.48 -9.21 -2.13
C ALA A 24 14.87 -8.54 -2.29
N LEU A 25 15.18 -8.10 -3.51
CA LEU A 25 16.39 -7.34 -3.82
C LEU A 25 16.33 -5.97 -3.13
N MET A 26 16.90 -5.88 -1.93
CA MET A 26 17.18 -4.61 -1.28
C MET A 26 18.40 -3.95 -1.95
N THR A 27 18.13 -3.04 -2.89
CA THR A 27 19.09 -2.04 -3.36
C THR A 27 18.39 -0.68 -3.31
N GLY A 28 18.91 0.41 -2.73
CA GLY A 28 20.04 0.63 -1.85
C GLY A 28 19.87 2.03 -1.26
N VAL A 29 20.19 2.21 0.03
CA VAL A 29 20.42 3.54 0.61
C VAL A 29 21.80 3.48 1.23
N LEU A 30 22.74 4.19 0.62
CA LEU A 30 23.80 4.97 1.27
C LEU A 30 24.78 5.41 0.16
N PHE A 31 24.87 6.71 -0.11
CA PHE A 31 26.15 7.43 -0.21
C PHE A 31 25.84 8.93 -0.25
N ALA A 32 25.91 9.56 0.92
CA ALA A 32 26.11 11.00 1.02
C ALA A 32 27.13 11.27 2.13
N ARG A 33 28.15 12.05 1.74
CA ARG A 33 29.18 12.74 2.55
C ARG A 33 30.40 11.93 2.98
N THR A 34 31.46 12.08 2.19
CA THR A 34 32.76 12.55 2.69
C THR A 34 33.42 13.44 1.63
N GLN A 35 33.30 14.75 1.78
CA GLN A 35 34.29 15.70 1.23
C GLN A 35 35.27 15.99 2.36
N THR A 36 36.53 15.64 2.17
CA THR A 36 37.65 16.19 2.94
C THR A 36 38.79 16.45 1.98
N ASP A 37 39.04 17.74 1.76
CA ASP A 37 40.19 18.29 1.07
C ASP A 37 41.51 17.79 1.66
N THR A 38 42.45 17.47 0.77
CA THR A 38 43.85 17.23 1.08
C THR A 38 44.64 18.52 0.84
N GLY A 39 45.21 19.08 1.92
CA GLY A 39 46.18 20.17 1.88
C GLY A 39 47.12 20.07 3.10
N PRO A 40 48.46 20.06 2.95
CA PRO A 40 49.36 19.64 4.02
C PRO A 40 50.12 20.79 4.71
N ARG A 41 50.54 20.48 5.95
CA ARG A 41 51.66 21.02 6.76
C ARG A 41 51.49 22.35 7.50
N GLY A 42 51.67 22.26 8.82
CA GLY A 42 52.42 23.25 9.62
C GLY A 42 51.98 23.40 11.08
N GLY A 43 52.85 23.00 12.03
CA GLY A 43 53.04 23.75 13.28
C GLY A 43 52.40 23.25 14.59
N THR A 44 53.10 22.35 15.28
CA THR A 44 53.54 22.43 16.70
C THR A 44 52.69 23.05 17.83
N VAL A 45 52.51 22.22 18.88
CA VAL A 45 52.78 22.46 20.34
C VAL A 45 51.60 22.68 21.32
N SER A 46 51.54 21.70 22.24
CA SER A 46 51.20 21.67 23.68
C SER A 46 49.86 22.15 24.27
N ALA A 47 49.17 21.16 24.86
CA ALA A 47 48.61 21.06 26.21
C ALA A 47 48.33 22.35 27.03
N ASP A 48 47.09 22.47 27.55
CA ASP A 48 46.83 22.25 28.97
C ASP A 48 45.33 22.08 29.30
N ARG A 49 45.04 21.42 30.43
CA ARG A 49 43.71 21.05 30.94
C ARG A 49 43.33 21.98 32.13
N PRO A 50 42.36 21.59 32.99
CA PRO A 50 40.91 21.87 33.02
C PRO A 50 40.50 23.03 33.96
N SER A 51 39.20 23.39 34.00
CA SER A 51 38.43 23.59 35.26
C SER A 51 36.94 23.82 35.01
N ALA A 52 36.10 23.17 35.82
CA ALA A 52 34.65 23.35 35.93
C ALA A 52 34.33 24.32 37.10
N PRO A 53 33.12 24.31 37.69
CA PRO A 53 31.89 24.97 37.25
C PRO A 53 31.42 26.04 38.27
N SER A 54 30.41 26.84 37.94
CA SER A 54 29.66 27.62 38.95
C SER A 54 28.22 27.89 38.54
N THR A 55 27.34 27.59 39.48
CA THR A 55 25.88 27.75 39.50
C THR A 55 25.46 29.12 40.05
N VAL A 56 24.15 29.35 40.00
CA VAL A 56 23.31 30.24 40.84
C VAL A 56 22.89 31.57 40.21
N GLY A 57 21.57 31.83 40.21
CA GLY A 57 21.03 33.19 40.16
C GLY A 57 19.58 33.29 39.70
N ALA A 58 18.64 33.15 40.63
CA ALA A 58 17.20 33.33 40.44
C ALA A 58 16.77 34.82 40.39
N GLY A 59 15.59 35.07 39.81
CA GLY A 59 14.83 36.33 39.84
C GLY A 59 14.12 36.53 38.51
N GLY A 60 12.83 36.76 38.37
CA GLY A 60 11.80 37.23 39.30
C GLY A 60 10.91 38.20 38.52
N ALA A 61 9.58 37.98 38.62
CA ALA A 61 8.50 38.95 38.40
C ALA A 61 8.04 39.33 36.97
N ALA A 62 6.78 38.94 36.73
CA ALA A 62 5.62 39.81 36.45
C ALA A 62 5.21 40.15 35.00
N LEU A 63 3.91 39.90 34.79
CA LEU A 63 2.99 40.32 33.72
C LEU A 63 2.94 41.84 33.55
N PRO A 64 2.29 42.31 32.47
CA PRO A 64 0.96 42.90 32.72
C PRO A 64 -0.14 42.44 31.75
N SER A 65 -1.34 42.41 32.31
CA SER A 65 -2.64 42.35 31.64
C SER A 65 -2.98 43.70 30.97
N ALA A 66 -3.73 43.66 29.87
CA ALA A 66 -4.63 44.75 29.50
C ALA A 66 -5.85 44.22 28.71
N SER A 67 -7.01 44.44 29.31
CA SER A 67 -8.35 44.24 28.76
C SER A 67 -8.77 45.37 27.81
N ALA A 68 -9.57 45.05 26.80
CA ALA A 68 -10.68 45.84 26.25
C ALA A 68 -11.25 45.08 25.04
N ARG A 69 -12.53 45.09 24.67
CA ARG A 69 -13.83 45.47 25.26
C ARG A 69 -14.85 44.92 24.26
N ALA A 70 -16.01 44.49 24.77
CA ALA A 70 -17.11 43.91 23.99
C ALA A 70 -17.65 44.86 22.91
N SER A 71 -18.15 44.29 21.81
CA SER A 71 -19.26 44.85 21.03
C SER A 71 -20.10 43.70 20.49
N ALA A 72 -21.31 43.60 21.04
CA ALA A 72 -22.39 42.76 20.55
C ALA A 72 -22.99 43.37 19.27
N SER A 73 -23.42 42.52 18.34
CA SER A 73 -24.48 42.87 17.40
C SER A 73 -25.34 41.65 17.13
N ALA A 74 -26.62 41.94 16.92
CA ALA A 74 -27.76 41.14 17.29
C ALA A 74 -28.17 40.08 16.26
N SER A 75 -28.80 39.04 16.80
CA SER A 75 -29.66 38.09 16.12
C SER A 75 -30.79 38.79 15.35
N ALA A 76 -31.07 38.32 14.14
CA ALA A 76 -32.34 38.55 13.46
C ALA A 76 -32.94 37.20 13.05
N SER A 77 -34.06 36.85 13.69
CA SER A 77 -34.94 35.74 13.27
C SER A 77 -35.95 36.24 12.21
N PRO A 78 -36.53 35.33 11.40
CA PRO A 78 -37.10 35.66 10.10
C PRO A 78 -38.60 36.00 10.16
N ARG A 79 -39.09 36.74 9.17
CA ARG A 79 -40.54 36.84 8.87
C ARG A 79 -40.80 36.51 7.39
N PRO A 80 -41.94 35.85 7.07
CA PRO A 80 -42.17 35.17 5.80
C PRO A 80 -42.87 36.08 4.80
N SER A 81 -42.67 35.86 3.50
CA SER A 81 -43.68 36.12 2.46
C SER A 81 -43.34 35.51 1.09
N ALA A 82 -44.36 34.82 0.57
CA ALA A 82 -44.73 34.61 -0.83
C ALA A 82 -43.86 33.72 -1.75
N SER A 83 -44.37 32.51 -1.97
CA SER A 83 -44.13 31.67 -3.16
C SER A 83 -44.52 32.38 -4.46
N PRO A 84 -43.71 32.26 -5.52
CA PRO A 84 -44.18 32.34 -6.88
C PRO A 84 -44.23 30.94 -7.52
N ASN A 85 -45.42 30.60 -7.99
CA ASN A 85 -45.83 29.63 -9.01
C ASN A 85 -44.81 28.60 -9.53
N ALA A 86 -45.22 27.34 -9.40
CA ALA A 86 -44.64 26.18 -10.07
C ALA A 86 -44.66 26.35 -11.61
N LEU A 87 -43.47 26.30 -12.22
CA LEU A 87 -43.30 25.98 -13.63
C LEU A 87 -43.43 24.46 -13.83
N PRO A 88 -44.04 23.99 -14.92
CA PRO A 88 -44.26 22.56 -15.15
C PRO A 88 -42.92 21.83 -15.34
N SER A 89 -42.77 20.71 -14.62
CA SER A 89 -41.65 19.78 -14.74
C SER A 89 -41.43 19.36 -16.19
N ALA A 90 -40.35 19.84 -16.80
CA ALA A 90 -39.81 19.24 -18.01
C ALA A 90 -39.28 17.85 -17.65
N THR A 91 -39.91 16.82 -18.20
CA THR A 91 -39.49 15.43 -18.09
C THR A 91 -38.06 15.30 -18.61
N VAL A 92 -37.07 15.24 -17.71
CA VAL A 92 -35.69 14.91 -18.08
C VAL A 92 -35.72 13.46 -18.55
N ARG A 93 -35.76 13.28 -19.87
CA ARG A 93 -35.61 12.00 -20.53
C ARG A 93 -34.27 11.42 -20.09
N ALA A 94 -34.31 10.32 -19.33
CA ALA A 94 -33.12 9.58 -18.93
C ALA A 94 -32.27 9.29 -20.17
N SER A 95 -31.18 10.04 -20.31
CA SER A 95 -30.18 9.76 -21.32
C SER A 95 -29.48 8.49 -20.88
N LYS A 96 -29.57 7.45 -21.71
CA LYS A 96 -28.89 6.17 -21.49
C LYS A 96 -27.42 6.48 -21.17
N SER A 97 -26.92 5.99 -20.03
CA SER A 97 -25.50 6.02 -19.72
C SER A 97 -24.72 5.53 -20.93
N PRO A 98 -23.62 6.21 -21.32
CA PRO A 98 -22.79 5.72 -22.39
C PRO A 98 -22.29 4.34 -21.98
N THR A 99 -22.57 3.34 -22.82
CA THR A 99 -21.99 2.01 -22.69
C THR A 99 -20.47 2.19 -22.70
N VAL A 100 -19.83 2.02 -21.55
CA VAL A 100 -18.37 1.94 -21.45
C VAL A 100 -17.96 0.79 -22.36
N LYS A 101 -17.34 1.10 -23.51
CA LYS A 101 -16.81 0.07 -24.39
C LYS A 101 -15.82 -0.75 -23.55
N LYS A 102 -16.08 -2.05 -23.40
CA LYS A 102 -15.12 -2.98 -22.82
C LYS A 102 -13.79 -2.78 -23.57
N PRO A 103 -12.67 -2.51 -22.88
CA PRO A 103 -11.38 -2.41 -23.54
C PRO A 103 -11.11 -3.69 -24.33
N PRO A 104 -10.40 -3.60 -25.47
CA PRO A 104 -10.03 -4.78 -26.25
C PRO A 104 -9.33 -5.78 -25.33
N ALA A 105 -9.66 -7.07 -25.51
CA ALA A 105 -8.98 -8.14 -24.78
C ALA A 105 -7.47 -8.07 -25.05
N ALA A 106 -6.67 -8.36 -24.02
CA ALA A 106 -5.23 -8.44 -24.13
C ALA A 106 -4.79 -9.35 -25.28
N GLY A 107 -3.73 -8.97 -25.98
CA GLY A 107 -3.10 -9.84 -26.98
C GLY A 107 -2.36 -11.01 -26.31
N PRO A 108 -1.88 -11.99 -27.09
CA PRO A 108 -1.00 -13.03 -26.55
C PRO A 108 0.22 -12.42 -25.84
N GLY A 109 0.51 -12.88 -24.62
CA GLY A 109 1.63 -12.37 -23.82
C GLY A 109 1.36 -11.03 -23.11
N GLU A 110 0.09 -10.64 -23.01
CA GLU A 110 -0.36 -9.49 -22.22
C GLU A 110 -1.47 -9.92 -21.26
N ARG A 111 -1.59 -9.22 -20.12
CA ARG A 111 -2.73 -9.34 -19.21
C ARG A 111 -3.58 -8.08 -19.24
N THR A 112 -4.90 -8.22 -19.18
CA THR A 112 -5.79 -7.10 -18.89
C THR A 112 -5.79 -6.85 -17.40
N MET A 113 -5.39 -5.65 -16.98
CA MET A 113 -5.51 -5.20 -15.60
C MET A 113 -6.63 -4.17 -15.48
N THR A 114 -7.63 -4.47 -14.66
CA THR A 114 -8.77 -3.61 -14.38
C THR A 114 -8.65 -3.03 -12.98
N LEU A 115 -8.61 -1.70 -12.89
CA LEU A 115 -8.56 -0.95 -11.65
C LEU A 115 -9.97 -0.50 -11.28
N VAL A 116 -10.40 -0.74 -10.04
CA VAL A 116 -11.75 -0.39 -9.58
C VAL A 116 -11.68 0.34 -8.24
N ASN A 117 -12.35 1.48 -8.17
CA ASN A 117 -12.53 2.23 -6.94
C ASN A 117 -13.95 1.97 -6.36
N ARG A 118 -14.04 1.22 -5.26
CA ARG A 118 -15.28 1.04 -4.48
C ARG A 118 -15.31 1.88 -3.20
N LEU A 119 -14.35 2.79 -3.03
CA LEU A 119 -14.34 3.76 -1.93
C LEU A 119 -15.25 4.95 -2.26
N ASP A 120 -15.52 5.77 -1.25
CA ASP A 120 -16.30 7.01 -1.33
C ASP A 120 -15.45 8.25 -1.66
N GLN A 121 -14.15 8.07 -1.87
CA GLN A 121 -13.19 9.12 -2.22
C GLN A 121 -12.52 8.85 -3.57
N THR A 122 -12.05 9.91 -4.23
CA THR A 122 -11.20 9.76 -5.42
C THR A 122 -9.84 9.19 -5.01
N ILE A 123 -9.34 8.26 -5.81
CA ILE A 123 -8.00 7.71 -5.66
C ILE A 123 -7.20 7.92 -6.94
N TRP A 124 -5.88 7.86 -6.82
CA TRP A 124 -4.97 7.99 -7.95
C TRP A 124 -4.11 6.74 -8.06
N PRO A 125 -4.60 5.68 -8.74
CA PRO A 125 -3.82 4.48 -8.96
C PRO A 125 -2.50 4.79 -9.68
N ALA A 126 -1.50 3.98 -9.39
CA ALA A 126 -0.14 4.19 -9.86
C ALA A 126 0.61 2.85 -10.01
N ILE A 127 1.58 2.87 -10.92
CA ILE A 127 2.51 1.78 -11.21
C ILE A 127 3.86 2.43 -11.50
N ALA A 128 4.98 1.80 -11.14
CA ALA A 128 6.29 2.37 -11.45
C ALA A 128 6.59 2.20 -12.94
N ALA A 129 7.27 3.18 -13.53
CA ALA A 129 7.77 3.08 -14.90
C ALA A 129 8.88 2.03 -14.98
N ASP A 130 8.73 1.09 -15.91
CA ASP A 130 9.77 0.13 -16.27
C ASP A 130 10.11 0.29 -17.77
N PRO A 131 11.34 0.72 -18.11
CA PRO A 131 11.77 0.82 -19.50
C PRO A 131 11.78 -0.53 -20.26
N VAL A 132 11.89 -1.66 -19.55
CA VAL A 132 11.86 -3.00 -20.15
C VAL A 132 10.42 -3.42 -20.47
N HIS A 133 9.46 -2.95 -19.67
CA HIS A 133 8.04 -3.27 -19.77
C HIS A 133 7.19 -1.98 -19.93
N PRO A 134 7.26 -1.32 -21.11
CA PRO A 134 6.63 -0.01 -21.29
C PRO A 134 5.10 -0.10 -21.22
N VAL A 135 4.52 0.75 -20.39
CA VAL A 135 3.06 0.95 -20.29
C VAL A 135 2.67 2.34 -20.81
N LYS A 136 1.41 2.49 -21.23
CA LYS A 136 0.90 3.76 -21.79
C LYS A 136 0.81 4.89 -20.77
N ALA A 137 0.64 4.55 -19.50
CA ALA A 137 0.55 5.48 -18.39
C ALA A 137 0.99 4.76 -17.11
N THR A 138 1.51 5.55 -16.17
CA THR A 138 1.96 5.12 -14.85
C THR A 138 1.13 5.71 -13.71
N GLY A 139 0.17 6.59 -14.02
CA GLY A 139 -0.75 7.17 -13.06
C GLY A 139 -2.10 7.51 -13.67
N TRP A 140 -3.15 7.39 -12.85
CA TRP A 140 -4.53 7.65 -13.26
C TRP A 140 -5.30 8.42 -12.19
N VAL A 141 -6.47 8.95 -12.56
CA VAL A 141 -7.48 9.45 -11.62
C VAL A 141 -8.67 8.50 -11.67
N LEU A 142 -9.11 8.00 -10.51
CA LEU A 142 -10.23 7.09 -10.42
C LEU A 142 -11.26 7.60 -9.38
N PRO A 143 -12.36 8.23 -9.81
CA PRO A 143 -13.40 8.74 -8.90
C PRO A 143 -14.13 7.59 -8.19
N PRO A 144 -14.91 7.88 -7.13
CA PRO A 144 -15.77 6.88 -6.47
C PRO A 144 -16.62 6.10 -7.47
N GLY A 145 -16.61 4.77 -7.39
CA GLY A 145 -17.31 3.87 -8.33
C GLY A 145 -16.65 3.76 -9.71
N GLY A 146 -15.54 4.46 -9.94
CA GLY A 146 -14.80 4.47 -11.20
C GLY A 146 -14.12 3.14 -11.48
N SER A 147 -13.95 2.85 -12.77
CA SER A 147 -13.20 1.69 -13.26
C SER A 147 -12.45 2.06 -14.54
N LEU A 148 -11.24 1.53 -14.70
CA LEU A 148 -10.48 1.60 -15.95
C LEU A 148 -9.75 0.27 -16.17
N SER A 149 -9.43 -0.06 -17.42
CA SER A 149 -8.53 -1.17 -17.71
C SER A 149 -7.43 -0.76 -18.67
N PHE A 150 -6.30 -1.44 -18.56
CA PHE A 150 -5.14 -1.32 -19.42
C PHE A 150 -4.47 -2.68 -19.56
N THR A 151 -3.55 -2.80 -20.51
CA THR A 151 -2.76 -4.02 -20.70
C THR A 151 -1.39 -3.87 -20.06
N ILE A 152 -0.88 -4.95 -19.50
CA ILE A 152 0.49 -5.09 -19.01
C ILE A 152 1.15 -6.29 -19.69
N PRO A 153 2.44 -6.24 -20.02
CA PRO A 153 3.15 -7.37 -20.62
C PRO A 153 3.43 -8.48 -19.62
N ASP A 154 3.63 -9.70 -20.14
CA ASP A 154 4.16 -10.84 -19.40
C ASP A 154 5.62 -10.63 -18.93
N HIS A 155 6.12 -11.56 -18.10
CA HIS A 155 7.50 -11.59 -17.60
C HIS A 155 7.90 -10.35 -16.79
N TRP A 156 6.92 -9.75 -16.12
CA TRP A 156 7.10 -8.53 -15.34
C TRP A 156 6.80 -8.73 -13.86
N ASP A 157 7.78 -8.37 -13.03
CA ASP A 157 7.61 -8.13 -11.59
C ASP A 157 7.10 -6.70 -11.38
N VAL A 158 5.83 -6.56 -11.02
CA VAL A 158 5.18 -5.27 -11.00
C VAL A 158 4.32 -5.04 -9.77
N ARG A 159 4.30 -3.79 -9.31
CA ARG A 159 3.52 -3.34 -8.17
C ARG A 159 2.58 -2.23 -8.59
N VAL A 160 1.33 -2.36 -8.17
CA VAL A 160 0.28 -1.35 -8.36
C VAL A 160 -0.20 -0.91 -6.98
N TRP A 161 -0.37 0.39 -6.79
CA TRP A 161 -0.92 0.95 -5.57
C TRP A 161 -1.86 2.10 -5.90
N ALA A 162 -2.52 2.67 -4.90
CA ALA A 162 -3.30 3.89 -5.07
C ALA A 162 -2.92 4.96 -4.07
N ARG A 163 -2.94 6.19 -4.57
CA ARG A 163 -2.62 7.40 -3.82
C ARG A 163 -3.90 8.11 -3.40
N THR A 164 -3.82 8.88 -2.32
CA THR A 164 -4.96 9.64 -1.77
C THR A 164 -4.60 11.11 -1.59
N GLY A 165 -5.61 11.98 -1.61
CA GLY A 165 -5.45 13.42 -1.33
C GLY A 165 -4.41 14.09 -2.24
N CYS A 166 -4.44 13.76 -3.53
CA CYS A 166 -3.49 14.31 -4.49
C CYS A 166 -3.93 15.66 -5.04
N ASP A 167 -2.97 16.56 -5.22
CA ASP A 167 -3.13 17.82 -5.94
C ASP A 167 -2.02 17.94 -6.97
N PHE A 168 -2.38 18.05 -8.25
CA PHE A 168 -1.44 18.13 -9.36
C PHE A 168 -1.81 19.30 -10.28
N ASP A 169 -0.80 20.06 -10.71
CA ASP A 169 -0.95 21.07 -11.75
C ASP A 169 -1.16 20.44 -13.14
N ALA A 170 -1.38 21.28 -14.15
CA ALA A 170 -1.58 20.83 -15.54
C ALA A 170 -0.35 20.14 -16.15
N ALA A 171 0.84 20.34 -15.60
CA ALA A 171 2.07 19.66 -15.99
C ALA A 171 2.30 18.36 -15.21
N GLY A 172 1.41 18.01 -14.28
CA GLY A 172 1.50 16.82 -13.44
C GLY A 172 2.47 16.96 -12.27
N ASN A 173 2.88 18.18 -11.91
CA ASN A 173 3.67 18.43 -10.70
C ASN A 173 2.75 18.59 -9.50
N GLY A 174 3.12 18.00 -8.38
CA GLY A 174 2.32 18.03 -7.17
C GLY A 174 2.60 16.82 -6.28
N HIS A 175 1.76 16.64 -5.27
CA HIS A 175 1.97 15.61 -4.26
C HIS A 175 0.66 14.96 -3.82
N CYS A 176 0.79 13.74 -3.30
CA CYS A 176 -0.27 13.01 -2.64
C CYS A 176 -0.03 12.89 -1.13
N LEU A 177 -1.10 12.69 -0.38
CA LEU A 177 -1.06 12.50 1.07
C LEU A 177 -0.45 11.15 1.48
N THR A 178 -0.74 10.11 0.68
CA THR A 178 -0.24 8.74 0.85
C THR A 178 0.16 8.17 -0.50
N GLY A 179 1.20 7.32 -0.55
CA GLY A 179 1.62 6.65 -1.79
C GLY A 179 2.27 7.56 -2.82
N ASP A 180 2.70 8.76 -2.44
CA ASP A 180 3.24 9.74 -3.37
C ASP A 180 4.44 9.20 -4.15
N CYS A 181 4.55 9.57 -5.43
CA CYS A 181 5.69 9.24 -6.29
C CYS A 181 6.28 10.49 -6.95
N GLY A 182 5.96 11.68 -6.41
CA GLY A 182 6.49 13.00 -6.83
C GLY A 182 5.82 13.64 -8.05
N HIS A 183 5.14 12.86 -8.90
CA HIS A 183 4.46 13.35 -10.11
C HIS A 183 3.16 12.60 -10.38
N PHE A 184 2.28 13.17 -11.21
CA PHE A 184 1.02 12.51 -11.61
C PHE A 184 1.29 11.16 -12.29
N GLN A 185 2.20 11.15 -13.26
CA GLN A 185 2.77 9.93 -13.84
C GLN A 185 4.02 9.54 -13.05
N CYS A 186 4.00 8.38 -12.40
CA CYS A 186 5.15 7.94 -11.62
C CYS A 186 6.33 7.60 -12.54
N GLY A 187 7.53 7.98 -12.09
CA GLY A 187 8.79 7.54 -12.68
C GLY A 187 9.15 6.13 -12.24
N ARG A 188 10.46 5.84 -12.17
CA ARG A 188 10.97 4.51 -11.77
C ARG A 188 10.88 4.24 -10.26
N THR A 189 10.51 5.24 -9.48
CA THR A 189 10.37 5.14 -8.03
C THR A 189 9.01 4.57 -7.67
N TRP A 190 8.99 3.58 -6.78
CA TRP A 190 7.76 3.12 -6.13
C TRP A 190 7.12 4.26 -5.30
N GLY A 191 5.83 4.12 -4.99
CA GLY A 191 5.14 5.07 -4.12
C GLY A 191 5.71 5.09 -2.69
N GLU A 192 5.57 6.23 -2.01
CA GLU A 192 5.96 6.38 -0.61
C GLU A 192 5.16 5.43 0.29
N PHE A 193 5.86 4.79 1.23
CA PHE A 193 5.24 3.97 2.26
C PHE A 193 4.76 4.81 3.45
N PRO A 194 3.64 4.45 4.10
CA PRO A 194 2.87 3.22 3.89
C PRO A 194 1.89 3.27 2.72
N SER A 195 1.83 2.17 1.97
CA SER A 195 0.88 1.96 0.87
C SER A 195 0.57 0.48 0.73
N THR A 196 -0.70 0.14 0.58
CA THR A 196 -1.13 -1.23 0.27
C THR A 196 -0.77 -1.54 -1.18
N LEU A 197 -0.08 -2.64 -1.43
CA LEU A 197 0.45 -3.00 -2.75
C LEU A 197 -0.28 -4.20 -3.33
N ALA A 198 -0.60 -4.15 -4.62
CA ALA A 198 -0.93 -5.32 -5.42
C ALA A 198 0.36 -5.70 -6.16
N GLU A 199 0.92 -6.85 -5.84
CA GLU A 199 2.18 -7.34 -6.39
C GLU A 199 1.91 -8.48 -7.37
N PHE A 200 2.67 -8.51 -8.46
CA PHE A 200 2.58 -9.53 -9.50
C PHE A 200 3.97 -9.95 -9.94
N ASN A 201 4.12 -11.25 -10.23
CA ASN A 201 5.21 -11.83 -11.00
C ASN A 201 4.58 -12.68 -12.11
N LEU A 202 4.49 -12.10 -13.31
CA LEU A 202 3.71 -12.64 -14.42
C LEU A 202 4.54 -13.59 -15.28
N ASN A 203 3.94 -14.70 -15.70
CA ASN A 203 4.56 -15.71 -16.56
C ASN A 203 5.94 -16.13 -16.03
N ALA A 204 5.95 -16.53 -14.76
CA ALA A 204 7.15 -16.79 -13.98
C ALA A 204 7.52 -18.28 -14.04
N TRP A 205 7.46 -18.96 -12.89
CA TRP A 205 7.75 -20.39 -12.81
C TRP A 205 6.75 -21.21 -13.63
N THR A 206 7.23 -21.94 -14.64
CA THR A 206 6.41 -22.82 -15.50
C THR A 206 5.24 -22.13 -16.20
N GLY A 207 5.36 -20.82 -16.47
CA GLY A 207 4.29 -20.02 -17.08
C GLY A 207 3.12 -19.71 -16.15
N MET A 208 3.36 -19.77 -14.83
CA MET A 208 2.39 -19.41 -13.80
C MET A 208 2.60 -17.96 -13.37
N ASP A 209 1.50 -17.25 -13.17
CA ASP A 209 1.49 -15.93 -12.56
C ASP A 209 1.40 -16.10 -11.04
N PHE A 210 2.23 -15.36 -10.29
CA PHE A 210 2.13 -15.21 -8.84
C PHE A 210 1.66 -13.79 -8.54
N TYR A 211 0.73 -13.66 -7.60
CA TYR A 211 0.20 -12.36 -7.23
C TYR A 211 -0.28 -12.35 -5.79
N ASP A 212 -0.29 -11.16 -5.21
CA ASP A 212 -0.72 -10.96 -3.83
C ASP A 212 -1.12 -9.51 -3.55
N VAL A 213 -1.84 -9.34 -2.44
CA VAL A 213 -1.95 -8.04 -1.78
C VAL A 213 -0.95 -8.03 -0.64
N SER A 214 -0.25 -6.92 -0.45
CA SER A 214 0.83 -6.80 0.51
C SER A 214 0.72 -5.54 1.35
N LEU A 215 0.78 -5.74 2.67
CA LEU A 215 0.83 -4.72 3.71
C LEU A 215 2.19 -4.76 4.43
N VAL A 216 3.21 -5.41 3.84
CA VAL A 216 4.57 -5.49 4.39
C VAL A 216 5.13 -4.09 4.65
N GLU A 217 4.94 -3.19 3.69
CA GLU A 217 5.27 -1.78 3.79
C GLU A 217 4.10 -0.92 4.29
N GLY A 218 3.15 -1.52 5.01
CA GLY A 218 2.01 -0.84 5.62
C GLY A 218 0.79 -0.73 4.70
N ASN A 219 -0.25 -0.09 5.23
CA ASN A 219 -1.55 0.06 4.57
C ASN A 219 -1.92 1.53 4.47
N ASN A 220 -2.53 1.92 3.35
CA ASN A 220 -3.28 3.18 3.27
C ASN A 220 -4.75 2.95 2.90
N LEU A 221 -5.03 1.99 2.00
CA LEU A 221 -6.36 1.68 1.50
C LEU A 221 -6.62 0.16 1.50
N PRO A 222 -7.82 -0.30 1.89
CA PRO A 222 -8.17 -1.71 1.79
C PRO A 222 -8.25 -2.15 0.33
N MET A 223 -7.81 -3.37 0.03
CA MET A 223 -7.68 -3.86 -1.34
C MET A 223 -7.93 -5.37 -1.46
N TRP A 224 -8.35 -5.80 -2.64
CA TRP A 224 -8.25 -7.20 -3.05
C TRP A 224 -8.03 -7.32 -4.56
N ILE A 225 -7.59 -8.52 -4.97
CA ILE A 225 -7.36 -8.87 -6.36
C ILE A 225 -8.27 -10.03 -6.71
N ASN A 226 -9.03 -9.90 -7.80
CA ASN A 226 -9.70 -11.03 -8.43
C ASN A 226 -8.94 -11.43 -9.69
N SER A 227 -8.86 -12.73 -9.97
CA SER A 227 -8.31 -13.28 -11.20
C SER A 227 -9.42 -13.88 -12.07
N SER A 228 -9.22 -13.83 -13.40
CA SER A 228 -10.17 -14.39 -14.35
C SER A 228 -9.45 -14.89 -15.61
N GLY A 229 -10.11 -15.73 -16.41
CA GLY A 229 -9.43 -16.45 -17.47
C GLY A 229 -8.57 -17.58 -16.92
N GLY A 230 -7.51 -17.95 -17.63
CA GLY A 230 -6.63 -19.06 -17.25
C GLY A 230 -7.35 -20.36 -16.90
N THR A 231 -6.74 -21.13 -16.01
CA THR A 231 -7.25 -22.43 -15.52
C THR A 231 -7.38 -22.50 -14.00
N SER A 232 -6.88 -21.49 -13.28
CA SER A 232 -7.01 -21.39 -11.83
C SER A 232 -8.36 -20.82 -11.42
N HIS A 233 -8.88 -21.28 -10.28
CA HIS A 233 -10.07 -20.70 -9.65
C HIS A 233 -9.65 -19.53 -8.75
N ASP A 234 -10.39 -18.42 -8.82
CA ASP A 234 -10.17 -17.26 -7.96
C ASP A 234 -10.42 -17.62 -6.48
N LYS A 235 -9.46 -17.34 -5.59
CA LYS A 235 -9.61 -17.65 -4.16
C LYS A 235 -10.35 -16.57 -3.38
N ILE A 236 -10.50 -15.39 -3.98
CA ILE A 236 -11.19 -14.25 -3.38
C ILE A 236 -12.47 -14.02 -4.19
N ASP A 237 -13.59 -13.84 -3.53
CA ASP A 237 -14.84 -13.56 -4.20
C ASP A 237 -14.92 -12.09 -4.67
N ALA A 238 -16.01 -11.75 -5.37
CA ALA A 238 -16.20 -10.40 -5.92
C ALA A 238 -16.40 -9.30 -4.85
N ASN A 239 -16.57 -9.68 -3.58
CA ASN A 239 -16.74 -8.81 -2.44
C ASN A 239 -15.48 -8.72 -1.57
N GLY A 240 -14.36 -9.32 -1.99
CA GLY A 240 -13.11 -9.29 -1.22
C GLY A 240 -13.09 -10.27 -0.05
N CYS A 241 -13.85 -11.37 -0.13
CA CYS A 241 -13.87 -12.41 0.89
C CYS A 241 -13.25 -13.71 0.40
N SER A 242 -12.56 -14.40 1.32
CA SER A 242 -12.12 -15.78 1.18
C SER A 242 -12.67 -16.63 2.32
N ALA A 243 -12.38 -17.93 2.32
CA ALA A 243 -12.73 -18.80 3.44
C ALA A 243 -12.11 -18.36 4.79
N ALA A 244 -11.02 -17.58 4.77
CA ALA A 244 -10.34 -17.08 5.96
C ALA A 244 -10.95 -15.76 6.49
N GLY A 245 -11.80 -15.11 5.71
CA GLY A 245 -12.46 -13.85 6.06
C GLY A 245 -12.43 -12.82 4.93
N CYS A 246 -12.76 -11.59 5.27
CA CYS A 246 -13.04 -10.53 4.30
C CYS A 246 -12.13 -9.31 4.51
N THR A 247 -11.86 -8.58 3.43
CA THR A 247 -11.13 -7.31 3.45
C THR A 247 -11.84 -6.27 4.33
N ARG A 248 -11.08 -5.68 5.25
CA ARG A 248 -11.51 -4.59 6.13
C ARG A 248 -10.46 -3.48 6.14
N ASP A 249 -10.86 -2.29 6.54
CA ASP A 249 -9.94 -1.17 6.69
C ASP A 249 -8.98 -1.39 7.89
N ALA A 250 -7.69 -1.57 7.60
CA ALA A 250 -6.66 -1.69 8.64
C ALA A 250 -6.44 -0.38 9.42
N ASN A 251 -6.78 0.79 8.85
CA ASN A 251 -6.65 2.08 9.54
C ASN A 251 -7.59 2.14 10.75
N ALA A 252 -8.79 1.54 10.65
CA ALA A 252 -9.79 1.52 11.71
C ALA A 252 -9.34 0.82 13.00
N THR A 253 -8.34 -0.06 12.92
CA THR A 253 -7.77 -0.77 14.08
C THR A 253 -6.28 -0.54 14.25
N CYS A 254 -5.73 0.45 13.54
CA CYS A 254 -4.31 0.75 13.56
C CYS A 254 -3.86 1.21 14.96
N PRO A 255 -2.89 0.55 15.61
CA PRO A 255 -2.35 0.98 16.89
C PRO A 255 -1.74 2.37 16.80
N ALA A 256 -1.89 3.20 17.84
CA ALA A 256 -1.45 4.61 17.85
C ALA A 256 0.02 4.81 17.39
N LYS A 257 0.93 3.91 17.80
CA LYS A 257 2.37 3.97 17.43
C LYS A 257 2.61 3.75 15.92
N LEU A 258 1.64 3.20 15.21
CA LEU A 258 1.71 2.87 13.79
C LEU A 258 0.86 3.82 12.92
N GLN A 259 0.13 4.77 13.51
CA GLN A 259 -0.75 5.65 12.75
C GLN A 259 0.03 6.74 12.01
N ARG A 260 -0.29 6.94 10.74
CA ARG A 260 -0.04 8.21 10.03
C ARG A 260 -1.30 9.05 10.15
N ILE A 261 -1.20 10.19 10.84
CA ILE A 261 -2.32 11.09 11.08
C ILE A 261 -2.20 12.34 10.19
N ARG A 262 -3.32 12.77 9.61
CA ARG A 262 -3.48 14.04 8.89
C ARG A 262 -4.84 14.63 9.27
N ASP A 263 -4.85 15.91 9.65
CA ASP A 263 -6.06 16.63 10.05
C ASP A 263 -6.91 15.92 11.12
N GLY A 264 -6.25 15.20 12.04
CA GLY A 264 -6.90 14.44 13.11
C GLY A 264 -7.43 13.06 12.69
N HIS A 265 -7.26 12.65 11.43
CA HIS A 265 -7.69 11.35 10.91
C HIS A 265 -6.50 10.42 10.65
N VAL A 266 -6.67 9.13 10.92
CA VAL A 266 -5.70 8.09 10.53
C VAL A 266 -5.85 7.86 9.03
N VAL A 267 -4.85 8.28 8.25
CA VAL A 267 -4.86 8.16 6.79
C VAL A 267 -4.08 6.96 6.29
N ALA A 268 -3.24 6.37 7.15
CA ALA A 268 -2.51 5.15 6.85
C ALA A 268 -2.00 4.48 8.13
N CYS A 269 -1.66 3.20 8.04
CA CYS A 269 -1.07 2.40 9.10
C CYS A 269 0.30 1.86 8.67
N LEU A 270 1.35 2.30 9.35
CA LEU A 270 2.71 1.85 9.10
C LEU A 270 2.92 0.41 9.61
N SER A 271 3.78 -0.36 8.94
CA SER A 271 4.26 -1.62 9.49
C SER A 271 5.24 -1.38 10.64
N ALA A 272 5.43 -2.39 11.49
CA ALA A 272 6.41 -2.35 12.55
C ALA A 272 7.83 -2.08 12.01
N CYS A 273 8.20 -2.68 10.88
CA CYS A 273 9.50 -2.44 10.24
C CYS A 273 9.71 -0.95 9.92
N LEU A 274 8.73 -0.28 9.29
CA LEU A 274 8.84 1.13 8.94
C LEU A 274 9.06 2.05 10.16
N VAL A 275 8.51 1.65 11.30
CA VAL A 275 8.50 2.43 12.53
C VAL A 275 9.72 2.15 13.42
N PHE A 276 10.14 0.89 13.52
CA PHE A 276 11.20 0.47 14.45
C PHE A 276 12.53 0.20 13.77
N LYS A 277 12.54 -0.19 12.49
CA LYS A 277 13.73 -0.40 11.67
C LYS A 277 14.76 -1.35 12.32
N THR A 278 14.27 -2.40 12.99
CA THR A 278 15.12 -3.41 13.65
C THR A 278 15.13 -4.70 12.85
N ASP A 279 16.19 -5.50 13.00
CA ASP A 279 16.27 -6.85 12.45
C ASP A 279 15.04 -7.69 12.79
N GLN A 280 14.56 -7.59 14.04
CA GLN A 280 13.38 -8.30 14.50
C GLN A 280 12.11 -7.92 13.71
N THR A 281 11.88 -6.63 13.47
CA THR A 281 10.64 -6.13 12.85
C THR A 281 10.68 -6.14 11.33
N CYS A 282 11.88 -6.09 10.75
CA CYS A 282 12.11 -6.14 9.31
C CYS A 282 12.50 -7.54 8.81
N CYS A 283 12.60 -8.53 9.70
CA CYS A 283 13.09 -9.87 9.41
C CYS A 283 14.45 -9.85 8.67
N THR A 284 15.41 -9.12 9.21
CA THR A 284 16.78 -9.05 8.68
C THR A 284 17.78 -9.61 9.69
N GLY A 285 19.05 -9.75 9.28
CA GLY A 285 20.12 -10.20 10.17
C GLY A 285 19.80 -11.53 10.87
N PRO A 286 19.90 -11.62 12.21
CA PRO A 286 19.55 -12.83 12.97
C PRO A 286 18.10 -13.30 12.82
N ASN A 287 17.20 -12.42 12.36
CA ASN A 287 15.78 -12.71 12.15
C ASN A 287 15.42 -12.98 10.68
N ALA A 288 16.41 -13.07 9.78
CA ALA A 288 16.15 -13.28 8.35
C ALA A 288 15.53 -14.64 8.02
N ALA A 289 15.92 -15.68 8.74
CA ALA A 289 15.34 -17.00 8.54
C ALA A 289 13.91 -17.06 9.09
N ARG A 290 13.00 -17.69 8.32
CA ARG A 290 11.54 -17.68 8.60
C ARG A 290 11.18 -18.04 10.04
N PRO A 291 11.73 -19.11 10.65
CA PRO A 291 11.42 -19.46 12.04
C PRO A 291 11.85 -18.41 13.08
N GLN A 292 12.80 -17.54 12.73
CA GLN A 292 13.36 -16.52 13.62
C GLN A 292 12.63 -15.18 13.51
N CYS A 293 11.84 -14.94 12.45
CA CYS A 293 11.00 -13.75 12.39
C CYS A 293 9.60 -14.02 12.95
N VAL A 294 9.40 -13.67 14.22
CA VAL A 294 8.16 -14.01 14.95
C VAL A 294 7.40 -12.73 15.30
N PRO A 295 6.34 -12.36 14.55
CA PRO A 295 5.65 -11.07 14.75
C PRO A 295 5.03 -10.85 16.14
N SER A 296 4.65 -11.93 16.83
CA SER A 296 4.13 -11.85 18.20
C SER A 296 5.16 -11.36 19.23
N SER A 297 6.45 -11.36 18.88
CA SER A 297 7.53 -10.84 19.73
C SER A 297 7.86 -9.37 19.48
N TRP A 298 7.28 -8.73 18.46
CA TRP A 298 7.59 -7.36 18.08
C TRP A 298 7.05 -6.33 19.10
N PRO A 299 7.67 -5.13 19.20
CA PRO A 299 7.17 -4.08 20.08
C PRO A 299 5.70 -3.69 19.81
N VAL A 300 5.30 -3.72 18.53
CA VAL A 300 3.90 -3.67 18.11
C VAL A 300 3.72 -4.68 16.97
N ASN A 301 2.80 -5.63 17.13
CA ASN A 301 2.54 -6.68 16.15
C ASN A 301 1.66 -6.15 15.01
N SER A 302 2.24 -5.40 14.08
CA SER A 302 1.52 -4.91 12.89
C SER A 302 1.01 -6.07 12.02
N ALA A 303 1.72 -7.20 11.99
CA ALA A 303 1.31 -8.36 11.18
C ALA A 303 -0.06 -8.90 11.62
N ALA A 304 -0.32 -9.00 12.94
CA ALA A 304 -1.63 -9.41 13.43
C ALA A 304 -2.75 -8.41 13.10
N VAL A 305 -2.44 -7.10 13.07
CA VAL A 305 -3.40 -6.06 12.67
C VAL A 305 -3.76 -6.23 11.20
N PHE A 306 -2.75 -6.35 10.34
CA PHE A 306 -2.91 -6.48 8.89
C PHE A 306 -3.59 -7.79 8.50
N LYS A 307 -3.18 -8.92 9.10
CA LYS A 307 -3.81 -10.22 8.82
C LYS A 307 -5.27 -10.27 9.25
N LYS A 308 -5.64 -9.56 10.34
CA LYS A 308 -7.04 -9.45 10.76
C LYS A 308 -7.86 -8.61 9.78
N ALA A 309 -7.26 -7.58 9.18
CA ALA A 309 -7.90 -6.72 8.21
C ALA A 309 -8.04 -7.41 6.84
N GLU A 310 -7.01 -8.12 6.40
CA GLU A 310 -6.95 -8.79 5.11
C GLU A 310 -6.33 -10.20 5.26
N PRO A 311 -7.15 -11.24 5.50
CA PRO A 311 -6.68 -12.58 5.85
C PRO A 311 -5.82 -13.29 4.79
N PHE A 312 -5.90 -12.84 3.55
CA PHE A 312 -5.18 -13.38 2.40
C PHE A 312 -4.06 -12.46 1.90
N ALA A 313 -3.78 -11.34 2.58
CA ALA A 313 -2.71 -10.42 2.21
C ALA A 313 -1.45 -10.70 3.01
N TYR A 314 -0.27 -10.41 2.45
CA TYR A 314 0.98 -10.44 3.17
C TYR A 314 0.95 -9.41 4.29
N SER A 315 1.05 -9.88 5.54
CA SER A 315 1.10 -9.02 6.72
C SER A 315 2.53 -8.71 7.20
N TYR A 316 3.49 -9.50 6.72
CA TYR A 316 4.95 -9.34 6.87
C TYR A 316 5.68 -10.23 5.85
N VAL A 317 7.00 -10.06 5.69
CA VAL A 317 7.78 -10.66 4.58
C VAL A 317 7.77 -12.18 4.48
N ASN A 318 7.43 -12.92 5.54
CA ASN A 318 7.48 -14.39 5.55
C ASN A 318 6.09 -15.04 5.63
N ASP A 319 5.03 -14.30 5.31
CA ASP A 319 3.60 -14.69 5.43
C ASP A 319 3.05 -15.46 4.23
N ASP A 320 3.81 -16.37 3.64
CA ASP A 320 3.48 -16.93 2.32
C ASP A 320 2.27 -17.87 2.34
N GLU A 321 2.10 -18.63 3.43
CA GLU A 321 1.16 -19.77 3.52
C GLU A 321 -0.27 -19.40 3.13
N THR A 322 -0.68 -18.17 3.42
CA THR A 322 -2.02 -17.66 3.14
C THR A 322 -2.07 -16.55 2.10
N SER A 323 -0.89 -16.02 1.70
CA SER A 323 -0.82 -14.72 1.01
C SER A 323 -0.43 -14.81 -0.45
N VAL A 324 0.26 -15.88 -0.88
CA VAL A 324 0.59 -16.08 -2.30
C VAL A 324 -0.59 -16.72 -3.04
N LEU A 325 -1.06 -16.03 -4.06
CA LEU A 325 -2.04 -16.54 -5.01
C LEU A 325 -1.35 -16.87 -6.33
N THR A 326 -1.93 -17.84 -7.05
CA THR A 326 -1.36 -18.31 -8.30
C THR A 326 -2.43 -18.43 -9.37
N CYS A 327 -2.05 -18.11 -10.61
CA CYS A 327 -2.90 -18.29 -11.77
C CYS A 327 -2.13 -18.97 -12.90
N SER A 328 -2.67 -20.06 -13.44
CA SER A 328 -2.06 -20.80 -14.54
C SER A 328 -2.75 -20.50 -15.86
N GLY A 329 -1.96 -20.25 -16.91
CA GLY A 329 -2.47 -19.84 -18.22
C GLY A 329 -2.62 -18.32 -18.35
N GLU A 330 -3.35 -17.87 -19.36
CA GLU A 330 -3.54 -16.43 -19.63
C GLU A 330 -4.60 -15.84 -18.68
N CYS A 331 -4.15 -15.21 -17.60
CA CYS A 331 -5.01 -14.66 -16.55
C CYS A 331 -5.15 -13.14 -16.62
N ASP A 332 -6.38 -12.63 -16.57
CA ASP A 332 -6.67 -11.22 -16.39
C ASP A 332 -6.90 -10.90 -14.91
N TYR A 333 -6.61 -9.66 -14.52
CA TYR A 333 -6.66 -9.23 -13.13
C TYR A 333 -7.57 -8.04 -12.91
N ARG A 334 -8.27 -8.04 -11.78
CA ARG A 334 -9.07 -6.93 -11.29
C ARG A 334 -8.63 -6.54 -9.89
N ILE A 335 -7.98 -5.38 -9.78
CA ILE A 335 -7.57 -4.77 -8.52
C ILE A 335 -8.71 -3.87 -8.05
N THR A 336 -9.25 -4.15 -6.88
CA THR A 336 -10.33 -3.35 -6.29
C THR A 336 -9.88 -2.73 -4.99
N TRP A 337 -9.93 -1.40 -4.91
CA TRP A 337 -9.82 -0.67 -3.64
C TRP A 337 -11.19 -0.56 -3.00
N GLY A 338 -11.33 -1.02 -1.76
CA GLY A 338 -12.58 -1.06 -1.03
C GLY A 338 -12.53 -2.03 0.16
N ALA A 339 -13.48 -1.88 1.08
CA ALA A 339 -13.74 -2.88 2.12
C ALA A 339 -14.92 -3.78 1.69
N SER A 340 -14.94 -5.02 2.19
CA SER A 340 -16.05 -5.94 1.99
C SER A 340 -17.32 -5.41 2.66
N THR A 341 -18.44 -5.50 1.94
CA THR A 341 -19.78 -5.12 2.40
C THR A 341 -20.51 -6.27 3.05
#